data_AF-A0A1J4JFL3-F1
#
_entry.id   AF-A0A1J4JFL3-F1
#
_cell.length_a   1.000
_cell.length_b   1.000
_cell.length_c   1.000
_cell.angle_alpha   90.00
_cell.angle_beta   90.00
_cell.angle_gamma   90.00
#
_symmetry.space_group_name_H-M   'P 1'
#
loop_
_entity.id
_entity.type
_entity.pdbx_description
1 polymer ?
#
loop_
_entity_poly.entity_id
_entity_poly.type
_entity_poly.pdbx_seq_one_letter_code
_entity_poly.pdbx_strand_id
1 'polypeptide(L)'
;MKKEYALLLKHLENSSNHFQQTVSIYKSKIKSLKQEIDSVATAKAFAITRLNSQHTKAINAARARHAKRLTRVREKYEEDILFNDEDDMNEGKGDKYLSSIDSTRAKIADVLNGKTEGNGNDIFIQHAKDKEQESTEKLNRVTAQIEKDRNRIKYLEEKIREVKADLEEARKIAQSQQTDLILSSPLKIDDSKRDEKLLYHSANAIAQENQYKTQAENQIEQIRAMLHQTRVKIDRYTQNVKNMKARSPPELEEALEELNDLEEEHKEMLRRKKMLSDMKSSIMRNKRRKKTIAEEIFFSTTALNEAQKENISLLEEIRRLDFMVYGRGGKYQTQKIANLIKANHSNNSLWSSI
;
A
#
# COMPACT_ATOMS: atom_id res chain seq x y z
N MET A 1 -38.17 68.62 52.95
CA MET A 1 -39.17 68.25 51.91
C MET A 1 -38.80 68.69 50.50
N LYS A 2 -38.99 69.95 50.05
CA LYS A 2 -38.76 70.32 48.61
C LYS A 2 -37.32 70.09 48.10
N LYS A 3 -36.30 70.38 48.93
CA LYS A 3 -34.89 70.14 48.59
C LYS A 3 -34.56 68.64 48.51
N GLU A 4 -35.08 67.84 49.43
CA GLU A 4 -34.91 66.37 49.43
C GLU A 4 -35.61 65.74 48.22
N TYR A 5 -36.81 66.20 47.87
CA TYR A 5 -37.54 65.76 46.68
C TYR A 5 -36.77 66.06 45.38
N ALA A 6 -36.16 67.25 45.26
CA ALA A 6 -35.33 67.60 44.12
C ALA A 6 -34.06 66.72 44.02
N LEU A 7 -33.45 66.38 45.16
CA LEU A 7 -32.29 65.50 45.22
C LEU A 7 -32.65 64.07 44.82
N LEU A 8 -33.82 63.58 45.24
CA LEU A 8 -34.36 62.26 44.90
C LEU A 8 -34.68 62.15 43.41
N LEU A 9 -35.26 63.19 42.81
CA LEU A 9 -35.49 63.27 41.36
C LEU A 9 -34.19 63.20 40.55
N LYS A 10 -33.15 63.90 41.01
CA LYS A 10 -31.82 63.85 40.36
C LYS A 10 -31.18 62.47 40.47
N HIS A 11 -31.28 61.81 41.62
CA HIS A 11 -30.83 60.42 41.76
C HIS A 11 -31.59 59.46 40.85
N LEU A 12 -32.87 59.71 40.63
CA LEU A 12 -33.70 58.91 39.73
C LEU A 12 -33.34 59.08 38.27
N GLU A 13 -33.08 60.31 37.85
CA GLU A 13 -32.64 60.60 36.49
C GLU A 13 -31.29 59.93 36.23
N ASN A 14 -30.37 60.01 37.18
CA ASN A 14 -29.08 59.32 37.12
C ASN A 14 -29.25 57.79 37.08
N SER A 15 -30.12 57.22 37.93
CA SER A 15 -30.39 55.78 37.97
C SER A 15 -31.07 55.29 36.70
N SER A 16 -32.00 56.07 36.14
CA SER A 16 -32.66 55.78 34.87
C SER A 16 -31.68 55.79 33.70
N ASN A 17 -30.80 56.79 33.64
CA ASN A 17 -29.74 56.88 32.64
C ASN A 17 -28.76 55.71 32.75
N HIS A 18 -28.35 55.37 33.97
CA HIS A 18 -27.50 54.20 34.21
C HIS A 18 -28.20 52.91 33.79
N PHE A 19 -29.49 52.73 34.10
CA PHE A 19 -30.26 51.56 33.70
C PHE A 19 -30.37 51.44 32.17
N GLN A 20 -30.60 52.54 31.46
CA GLN A 20 -30.62 52.57 30.00
C GLN A 20 -29.26 52.15 29.40
N GLN A 21 -28.16 52.63 29.97
CA GLN A 21 -26.81 52.23 29.57
C GLN A 21 -26.57 50.73 29.83
N THR A 22 -26.94 50.24 31.01
CA THR A 22 -26.81 48.82 31.37
C THR A 22 -27.61 47.94 30.41
N VAL A 23 -28.86 48.30 30.10
CA VAL A 23 -29.69 47.61 29.11
C VAL A 23 -29.03 47.61 27.72
N SER A 24 -28.49 48.74 27.29
CA SER A 24 -27.79 48.86 26.01
C SER A 24 -26.57 47.92 25.94
N ILE A 25 -25.75 47.91 27.00
CA ILE A 25 -24.56 47.06 27.12
C ILE A 25 -24.96 45.59 27.02
N TYR A 26 -25.94 45.15 27.81
CA TYR A 26 -26.40 43.75 27.79
C TYR A 26 -27.02 43.36 26.45
N LYS A 27 -27.82 44.23 25.82
CA LYS A 27 -28.36 43.98 24.46
C LYS A 27 -27.23 43.81 23.44
N SER A 28 -26.19 44.64 23.50
CA SER A 28 -25.03 44.53 22.61
C SER A 28 -24.27 43.21 22.85
N LYS A 29 -24.08 42.83 24.12
CA LYS A 29 -23.40 41.59 24.51
C LYS A 29 -24.17 40.36 24.03
N ILE A 30 -25.49 40.34 24.20
CA ILE A 30 -26.37 39.28 23.67
C ILE A 30 -26.26 39.19 22.15
N LYS A 31 -26.28 40.32 21.43
CA LYS A 31 -26.13 40.33 19.97
C LYS A 31 -24.78 39.76 19.53
N SER A 32 -23.70 40.15 20.19
CA SER A 32 -22.35 39.62 19.92
C SER A 32 -22.27 38.11 20.16
N LEU A 33 -22.83 37.61 21.26
CA LEU A 33 -22.84 36.18 21.58
C LEU A 33 -23.67 35.38 20.57
N LYS A 34 -24.80 35.92 20.09
CA LYS A 34 -25.58 35.30 19.00
C LYS A 34 -24.76 35.17 17.71
N GLN A 35 -24.08 36.24 17.31
CA GLN A 35 -23.19 36.21 16.13
C GLN A 35 -22.07 35.18 16.29
N GLU A 36 -21.49 35.03 17.49
CA GLU A 36 -20.48 34.00 17.75
C GLU A 36 -21.08 32.59 17.64
N ILE A 37 -22.29 32.34 18.14
CA ILE A 37 -22.99 31.06 17.99
C ILE A 37 -23.25 30.74 16.51
N ASP A 38 -23.72 31.71 15.74
CA ASP A 38 -24.00 31.56 14.30
C ASP A 38 -22.71 31.33 13.49
N SER A 39 -21.60 31.96 13.90
CA SER A 39 -20.27 31.74 13.31
C SER A 39 -19.79 30.30 13.50
N VAL A 40 -20.14 29.66 14.64
CA VAL A 40 -19.80 28.24 14.88
C VAL A 40 -20.62 27.33 13.97
N ALA A 41 -21.89 27.65 13.71
CA ALA A 41 -22.74 26.87 12.80
C ALA A 41 -22.21 26.93 11.36
N THR A 42 -21.84 28.12 10.89
CA THR A 42 -21.22 28.32 9.57
C THR A 42 -19.85 27.64 9.45
N ALA A 43 -19.00 27.75 10.47
CA ALA A 43 -17.72 27.03 10.51
C ALA A 43 -17.88 25.50 10.47
N LYS A 44 -18.89 24.96 11.18
CA LYS A 44 -19.25 23.53 11.12
C LYS A 44 -19.70 23.13 9.71
N ALA A 45 -20.56 23.91 9.08
CA ALA A 45 -21.02 23.65 7.71
C ALA A 45 -19.82 23.61 6.75
N PHE A 46 -18.93 24.62 6.81
CA PHE A 46 -17.73 24.69 5.97
C PHE A 46 -16.80 23.48 6.16
N ALA A 47 -16.61 23.03 7.41
CA ALA A 47 -15.82 21.85 7.72
C ALA A 47 -16.42 20.57 7.10
N ILE A 48 -17.75 20.40 7.16
CA ILE A 48 -18.45 19.26 6.53
C ILE A 48 -18.27 19.31 5.01
N THR A 49 -18.48 20.47 4.38
CA THR A 49 -18.33 20.62 2.92
C THR A 49 -16.90 20.30 2.46
N ARG A 50 -15.89 20.77 3.21
CA ARG A 50 -14.47 20.48 2.95
C ARG A 50 -14.18 18.98 3.09
N LEU A 51 -14.71 18.34 4.13
CA LEU A 51 -14.50 16.91 4.38
C LEU A 51 -15.15 16.06 3.29
N ASN A 52 -16.37 16.40 2.87
CA ASN A 52 -17.05 15.75 1.74
C ASN A 52 -16.26 15.91 0.44
N SER A 53 -15.78 17.12 0.13
CA SER A 53 -14.93 17.36 -1.05
C SER A 53 -13.66 16.51 -1.04
N GLN A 54 -12.97 16.42 0.10
CA GLN A 54 -11.79 15.58 0.26
C GLN A 54 -12.12 14.08 0.09
N HIS A 55 -13.21 13.62 0.70
CA HIS A 55 -13.68 12.23 0.54
C HIS A 55 -13.99 11.89 -0.91
N THR A 56 -14.71 12.77 -1.63
CA THR A 56 -15.02 12.58 -3.05
C THR A 56 -13.74 12.52 -3.90
N LYS A 57 -12.77 13.40 -3.65
CA LYS A 57 -11.46 13.37 -4.34
C LYS A 57 -10.73 12.05 -4.09
N ALA A 58 -10.72 11.56 -2.85
CA ALA A 58 -10.09 10.28 -2.51
C ALA A 58 -10.78 9.09 -3.19
N ILE A 59 -12.12 9.06 -3.19
CA ILE A 59 -12.89 8.00 -3.88
C ILE A 59 -12.60 8.01 -5.39
N ASN A 60 -12.55 9.19 -6.01
CA ASN A 60 -12.25 9.30 -7.44
C ASN A 60 -10.81 8.88 -7.76
N ALA A 61 -9.84 9.22 -6.90
CA ALA A 61 -8.46 8.75 -7.04
C ALA A 61 -8.37 7.22 -6.92
N ALA A 62 -9.04 6.62 -5.93
CA ALA A 62 -9.09 5.16 -5.78
C ALA A 62 -9.74 4.48 -6.99
N ARG A 63 -10.85 5.03 -7.51
CA ARG A 63 -11.48 4.54 -8.76
C ARG A 63 -10.54 4.62 -9.95
N ALA A 64 -9.80 5.72 -10.10
CA ALA A 64 -8.84 5.89 -11.18
C ALA A 64 -7.67 4.90 -11.08
N ARG A 65 -7.12 4.69 -9.87
CA ARG A 65 -6.11 3.65 -9.61
C ARG A 65 -6.62 2.26 -9.95
N HIS A 66 -7.83 1.92 -9.49
CA HIS A 66 -8.46 0.64 -9.79
C HIS A 66 -8.69 0.42 -11.29
N ALA A 67 -9.14 1.46 -12.00
CA ALA A 67 -9.30 1.41 -13.46
C ALA A 67 -7.97 1.15 -14.16
N LYS A 68 -6.89 1.85 -13.77
CA LYS A 68 -5.53 1.61 -14.30
C LYS A 68 -5.06 0.17 -14.01
N ARG A 69 -5.29 -0.33 -12.80
CA ARG A 69 -4.93 -1.72 -12.43
C ARG A 69 -5.69 -2.73 -13.30
N LEU A 70 -6.99 -2.52 -13.53
CA LEU A 70 -7.77 -3.37 -14.43
C LEU A 70 -7.26 -3.34 -15.87
N THR A 71 -6.86 -2.17 -16.39
CA THR A 71 -6.26 -2.06 -17.72
C THR A 71 -4.94 -2.83 -17.79
N ARG A 72 -4.03 -2.66 -16.83
CA ARG A 72 -2.77 -3.42 -16.77
C ARG A 72 -3.00 -4.92 -16.71
N VAL A 73 -3.98 -5.37 -15.93
CA VAL A 73 -4.34 -6.80 -15.85
C VAL A 73 -4.87 -7.31 -17.19
N ARG A 74 -5.71 -6.53 -17.90
CA ARG A 74 -6.18 -6.90 -19.24
C ARG A 74 -5.04 -7.01 -20.24
N GLU A 75 -4.15 -6.01 -20.27
CA GLU A 75 -2.96 -6.02 -21.12
C GLU A 75 -2.10 -7.26 -20.86
N LYS A 76 -1.85 -7.59 -19.57
CA LYS A 76 -1.11 -8.80 -19.18
C LYS A 76 -1.79 -10.10 -19.64
N TYR A 77 -3.12 -10.18 -19.52
CA TYR A 77 -3.89 -11.34 -20.01
C TYR A 77 -3.88 -11.44 -21.54
N GLU A 78 -3.98 -10.31 -22.25
CA GLU A 78 -3.89 -10.28 -23.72
C GLU A 78 -2.49 -10.71 -24.19
N GLU A 79 -1.43 -10.24 -23.53
CA GLU A 79 -0.06 -10.69 -23.77
C GLU A 79 0.12 -12.18 -23.48
N ASP A 80 -0.41 -12.70 -22.37
CA ASP A 80 -0.34 -14.13 -22.02
C ASP A 80 -1.11 -15.00 -23.02
N ILE A 81 -2.25 -14.54 -23.56
CA ILE A 81 -3.01 -15.27 -24.59
C ILE A 81 -2.22 -15.28 -25.91
N LEU A 82 -1.69 -14.14 -26.34
CA LEU A 82 -0.86 -14.03 -27.56
C LEU A 82 0.39 -14.91 -27.49
N PHE A 83 1.06 -14.98 -26.32
CA PHE A 83 2.23 -15.84 -26.13
C PHE A 83 1.89 -17.33 -26.14
N ASN A 84 0.69 -17.72 -25.67
CA ASN A 84 0.25 -19.11 -25.71
C ASN A 84 -0.27 -19.52 -27.09
N ASP A 85 -0.87 -18.61 -27.86
CA ASP A 85 -1.34 -18.88 -29.22
C ASP A 85 -0.17 -19.04 -30.23
N GLU A 86 1.01 -18.46 -29.96
CA GLU A 86 2.22 -18.66 -30.78
C GLU A 86 2.89 -20.04 -30.57
N ASP A 87 2.67 -20.69 -29.41
CA ASP A 87 3.28 -21.99 -29.07
C ASP A 87 2.33 -23.20 -29.30
N ASP A 88 1.03 -23.00 -29.48
CA ASP A 88 0.01 -24.08 -29.52
C ASP A 88 -0.64 -24.28 -30.90
N MET A 89 0.15 -24.20 -31.97
CA MET A 89 -0.18 -24.79 -33.29
C MET A 89 -0.08 -26.34 -33.26
N ASN A 90 -0.54 -26.98 -32.19
CA ASN A 90 -0.69 -28.43 -32.11
C ASN A 90 -2.00 -28.80 -31.39
N GLU A 91 -2.90 -29.36 -32.19
CA GLU A 91 -4.28 -29.74 -31.92
C GLU A 91 -4.57 -30.34 -30.53
N GLY A 92 -5.69 -29.89 -29.92
CA GLY A 92 -6.51 -30.77 -29.07
C GLY A 92 -6.65 -30.47 -27.58
N LYS A 93 -6.34 -29.27 -27.06
CA LYS A 93 -6.42 -28.98 -25.61
C LYS A 93 -7.53 -28.04 -25.15
N GLY A 94 -8.38 -27.52 -26.04
CA GLY A 94 -9.45 -26.56 -25.68
C GLY A 94 -10.38 -27.03 -24.54
N ASP A 95 -10.72 -28.33 -24.51
CA ASP A 95 -11.60 -28.89 -23.47
C ASP A 95 -10.96 -28.95 -22.08
N LYS A 96 -9.63 -29.05 -21.99
CA LYS A 96 -8.93 -29.03 -20.70
C LYS A 96 -8.91 -27.63 -20.09
N TYR A 97 -8.81 -26.58 -20.90
CA TYR A 97 -8.83 -25.20 -20.42
C TYR A 97 -10.22 -24.78 -19.96
N LEU A 98 -11.29 -25.18 -20.65
CA LEU A 98 -12.65 -24.93 -20.17
C LEU A 98 -12.93 -25.64 -18.83
N SER A 99 -12.48 -26.89 -18.68
CA SER A 99 -12.63 -27.61 -17.39
C SER A 99 -11.80 -27.00 -16.25
N SER A 100 -10.64 -26.39 -16.55
CA SER A 100 -9.81 -25.72 -15.55
C SER A 100 -10.37 -24.33 -15.18
N ILE A 101 -11.02 -23.65 -16.12
CA ILE A 101 -11.75 -22.40 -15.91
C ILE A 101 -12.99 -22.62 -15.05
N ASP A 102 -13.74 -23.69 -15.27
CA ASP A 102 -14.90 -24.03 -14.42
C ASP A 102 -14.47 -24.48 -13.01
N SER A 103 -13.35 -25.21 -12.91
CA SER A 103 -12.70 -25.57 -11.64
C SER A 103 -12.21 -24.34 -10.86
N THR A 104 -11.64 -23.34 -11.55
CA THR A 104 -11.21 -22.09 -10.92
C THR A 104 -12.39 -21.18 -10.60
N ARG A 105 -13.44 -21.14 -11.42
CA ARG A 105 -14.71 -20.45 -11.10
C ARG A 105 -15.37 -21.02 -9.86
N ALA A 106 -15.44 -22.36 -9.73
CA ALA A 106 -15.98 -23.02 -8.56
C ALA A 106 -15.16 -22.68 -7.31
N LYS A 107 -13.82 -22.73 -7.40
CA LYS A 107 -12.92 -22.35 -6.29
C LYS A 107 -13.02 -20.86 -5.92
N ILE A 108 -13.18 -19.97 -6.90
CA ILE A 108 -13.36 -18.53 -6.65
C ILE A 108 -14.73 -18.28 -6.00
N ALA A 109 -15.78 -19.00 -6.40
CA ALA A 109 -17.10 -18.93 -5.78
C ALA A 109 -17.06 -19.45 -4.34
N ASP A 110 -16.35 -20.55 -4.07
CA ASP A 110 -16.15 -21.07 -2.71
C ASP A 110 -15.34 -20.11 -1.83
N VAL A 111 -14.31 -19.46 -2.38
CA VAL A 111 -13.52 -18.43 -1.66
C VAL A 111 -14.33 -17.15 -1.42
N LEU A 112 -15.22 -16.77 -2.32
CA LEU A 112 -16.11 -15.61 -2.14
C LEU A 112 -17.24 -15.91 -1.14
N ASN A 113 -17.77 -17.14 -1.13
CA ASN A 113 -18.75 -17.59 -0.15
C ASN A 113 -18.12 -17.87 1.23
N GLY A 114 -16.85 -18.27 1.30
CA GLY A 114 -16.11 -18.39 2.55
C GLY A 114 -15.70 -17.05 3.18
N LYS A 115 -15.75 -15.94 2.43
CA LYS A 115 -15.44 -14.58 2.92
C LYS A 115 -16.51 -13.96 3.82
N THR A 116 -17.69 -14.58 3.93
CA THR A 116 -18.71 -14.14 4.91
C THR A 116 -18.44 -14.63 6.33
N GLU A 117 -17.54 -15.60 6.52
CA GLU A 117 -17.18 -16.12 7.84
C GLU A 117 -15.67 -15.99 8.05
N GLY A 118 -15.29 -15.06 8.93
CA GLY A 118 -13.92 -14.54 9.03
C GLY A 118 -12.84 -15.59 9.23
N ASN A 119 -11.92 -15.70 8.27
CA ASN A 119 -10.51 -16.13 8.42
C ASN A 119 -9.72 -16.01 7.09
N GLY A 120 -10.00 -14.99 6.28
CA GLY A 120 -9.45 -14.85 4.92
C GLY A 120 -7.95 -14.52 4.83
N ASN A 121 -7.32 -14.04 5.91
CA ASN A 121 -5.91 -13.64 5.89
C ASN A 121 -4.93 -14.81 6.04
N ASP A 122 -5.30 -15.86 6.79
CA ASP A 122 -4.38 -16.96 7.08
C ASP A 122 -4.22 -17.92 5.89
N ILE A 123 -5.25 -18.05 5.06
CA ILE A 123 -5.25 -18.92 3.87
C ILE A 123 -4.30 -18.37 2.78
N PHE A 124 -4.25 -17.05 2.58
CA PHE A 124 -3.35 -16.42 1.62
C PHE A 124 -1.89 -16.55 2.01
N ILE A 125 -1.58 -16.38 3.29
CA ILE A 125 -0.22 -16.54 3.82
C ILE A 125 0.24 -18.00 3.68
N GLN A 126 -0.64 -18.96 3.92
CA GLN A 126 -0.32 -20.37 3.80
C GLN A 126 -0.04 -20.77 2.34
N HIS A 127 -0.88 -20.34 1.40
CA HIS A 127 -0.69 -20.65 -0.02
C HIS A 127 0.56 -19.98 -0.62
N ALA A 128 0.93 -18.79 -0.14
CA ALA A 128 2.18 -18.14 -0.53
C ALA A 128 3.42 -18.93 -0.02
N LYS A 129 3.36 -19.41 1.23
CA LYS A 129 4.42 -20.27 1.80
C LYS A 129 4.57 -21.60 1.06
N ASP A 130 3.45 -22.23 0.70
CA ASP A 130 3.48 -23.51 -0.01
C ASP A 130 4.11 -23.36 -1.41
N LYS A 131 3.83 -22.25 -2.11
CA LYS A 131 4.48 -21.92 -3.40
C LYS A 131 5.98 -21.59 -3.27
N GLU A 132 6.36 -20.91 -2.21
CA GLU A 132 7.77 -20.61 -1.91
C GLU A 132 8.55 -21.91 -1.61
N GLN A 133 7.93 -22.81 -0.84
CA GLN A 133 8.49 -24.12 -0.54
C GLN A 133 8.64 -24.99 -1.81
N GLU A 134 7.64 -25.02 -2.68
CA GLU A 134 7.73 -25.75 -3.97
C GLU A 134 8.85 -25.18 -4.87
N SER A 135 9.01 -23.85 -4.87
CA SER A 135 10.05 -23.18 -5.67
C SER A 135 11.45 -23.47 -5.14
N THR A 136 11.64 -23.48 -3.83
CA THR A 136 12.92 -23.83 -3.19
C THR A 136 13.29 -25.30 -3.39
N GLU A 137 12.32 -26.22 -3.35
CA GLU A 137 12.54 -27.63 -3.66
C GLU A 137 12.95 -27.86 -5.11
N LYS A 138 12.31 -27.17 -6.07
CA LYS A 138 12.72 -27.21 -7.49
C LYS A 138 14.14 -26.69 -7.68
N LEU A 139 14.48 -25.59 -7.01
CA LEU A 139 15.81 -24.99 -7.07
C LEU A 139 16.86 -25.98 -6.55
N ASN A 140 16.62 -26.59 -5.38
CA ASN A 140 17.51 -27.60 -4.79
C ASN A 140 17.72 -28.83 -5.69
N ARG A 141 16.68 -29.30 -6.40
CA ARG A 141 16.80 -30.39 -7.38
C ARG A 141 17.71 -30.01 -8.55
N VAL A 142 17.59 -28.78 -9.05
CA VAL A 142 18.43 -28.29 -10.14
C VAL A 142 19.89 -28.14 -9.68
N THR A 143 20.13 -27.63 -8.47
CA THR A 143 21.50 -27.52 -7.92
C THR A 143 22.16 -28.89 -7.77
N ALA A 144 21.43 -29.88 -7.24
CA ALA A 144 21.92 -31.25 -7.09
C ALA A 144 22.25 -31.90 -8.45
N GLN A 145 21.45 -31.60 -9.49
CA GLN A 145 21.71 -32.09 -10.83
C GLN A 145 22.97 -31.47 -11.44
N ILE A 146 23.19 -30.16 -11.26
CA ILE A 146 24.42 -29.47 -11.70
C ILE A 146 25.65 -30.08 -11.03
N GLU A 147 25.56 -30.41 -9.74
CA GLU A 147 26.67 -30.99 -9.00
C GLU A 147 27.02 -32.41 -9.47
N LYS A 148 25.99 -33.22 -9.77
CA LYS A 148 26.16 -34.55 -10.38
C LYS A 148 26.85 -34.46 -11.75
N ASP A 149 26.47 -33.48 -12.57
CA ASP A 149 27.05 -33.29 -13.90
C ASP A 149 28.49 -32.77 -13.82
N ARG A 150 28.82 -31.91 -12.84
CA ARG A 150 30.22 -31.50 -12.57
C ARG A 150 31.12 -32.69 -12.20
N ASN A 151 30.63 -33.59 -11.36
CA ASN A 151 31.38 -34.80 -11.00
C ASN A 151 31.57 -35.72 -12.20
N ARG A 152 30.57 -35.81 -13.09
CA ARG A 152 30.68 -36.56 -14.35
C ARG A 152 31.70 -35.95 -15.31
N ILE A 153 31.80 -34.62 -15.39
CA ILE A 153 32.83 -33.94 -16.17
C ILE A 153 34.22 -34.30 -15.65
N LYS A 154 34.45 -34.19 -14.33
CA LYS A 154 35.75 -34.56 -13.74
C LYS A 154 36.14 -36.01 -14.07
N TYR A 155 35.20 -36.94 -13.98
CA TYR A 155 35.43 -38.34 -14.34
C TYR A 155 35.81 -38.52 -15.81
N LEU A 156 35.15 -37.81 -16.72
CA LEU A 156 35.45 -37.87 -18.15
C LEU A 156 36.81 -37.22 -18.48
N GLU A 157 37.19 -36.14 -17.79
CA GLU A 157 38.51 -35.52 -17.91
C GLU A 157 39.63 -36.46 -17.44
N GLU A 158 39.41 -37.19 -16.34
CA GLU A 158 40.34 -38.22 -15.84
C GLU A 158 40.53 -39.34 -16.88
N LYS A 159 39.43 -39.85 -17.46
CA LYS A 159 39.48 -40.86 -18.52
C LYS A 159 40.20 -40.39 -19.78
N ILE A 160 40.01 -39.12 -20.17
CA ILE A 160 40.74 -38.54 -21.31
C ILE A 160 42.25 -38.48 -21.01
N ARG A 161 42.63 -38.23 -19.75
CA ARG A 161 44.03 -38.21 -19.32
C ARG A 161 44.64 -39.62 -19.38
N GLU A 162 43.93 -40.64 -18.90
CA GLU A 162 44.35 -42.05 -18.99
C GLU A 162 44.57 -42.49 -20.44
N VAL A 163 43.57 -42.30 -21.31
CA VAL A 163 43.67 -42.71 -22.72
C VAL A 163 44.81 -41.99 -23.46
N LYS A 164 45.10 -40.73 -23.10
CA LYS A 164 46.26 -40.01 -23.65
C LYS A 164 47.59 -40.58 -23.18
N ALA A 165 47.68 -40.99 -21.91
CA ALA A 165 48.87 -41.63 -21.36
C ALA A 165 49.11 -42.99 -22.03
N ASP A 166 48.07 -43.81 -22.19
CA ASP A 166 48.14 -45.11 -22.87
C ASP A 166 48.61 -44.94 -24.33
N LEU A 167 48.11 -43.92 -25.04
CA LEU A 167 48.55 -43.59 -26.40
C LEU A 167 50.02 -43.18 -26.47
N GLU A 168 50.51 -42.47 -25.47
CA GLU A 168 51.90 -42.01 -25.40
C GLU A 168 52.85 -43.16 -25.04
N GLU A 169 52.41 -44.08 -24.19
CA GLU A 169 53.13 -45.32 -23.88
C GLU A 169 53.19 -46.26 -25.09
N ALA A 170 52.07 -46.46 -25.79
CA ALA A 170 52.03 -47.23 -27.03
C ALA A 170 52.96 -46.65 -28.11
N ARG A 171 53.06 -45.31 -28.21
CA ARG A 171 54.03 -44.63 -29.10
C ARG A 171 55.49 -44.92 -28.72
N LYS A 172 55.82 -44.92 -27.42
CA LYS A 172 57.17 -45.25 -26.95
C LYS A 172 57.54 -46.69 -27.24
N ILE A 173 56.61 -47.63 -27.04
CA ILE A 173 56.81 -49.06 -27.32
C ILE A 173 57.00 -49.30 -28.83
N ALA A 174 56.19 -48.64 -29.67
CA ALA A 174 56.34 -48.74 -31.13
C ALA A 174 57.69 -48.17 -31.60
N GLN A 175 58.13 -47.03 -31.05
CA GLN A 175 59.45 -46.45 -31.35
C GLN A 175 60.60 -47.34 -30.87
N SER A 176 60.50 -47.95 -29.69
CA SER A 176 61.54 -48.86 -29.19
C SER A 176 61.61 -50.16 -30.00
N GLN A 177 60.47 -50.71 -30.44
CA GLN A 177 60.42 -51.86 -31.33
C GLN A 177 61.02 -51.52 -32.71
N GLN A 178 60.81 -50.31 -33.22
CA GLN A 178 61.40 -49.85 -34.48
C GLN A 178 62.93 -49.69 -34.37
N THR A 179 63.46 -49.28 -33.21
CA THR A 179 64.91 -49.21 -32.98
C THR A 179 65.54 -50.59 -32.73
N ASP A 180 64.84 -51.51 -32.05
CA ASP A 180 65.34 -52.86 -31.78
C ASP A 180 65.37 -53.74 -33.05
N LEU A 181 64.45 -53.52 -33.99
CA LEU A 181 64.46 -54.15 -35.32
C LEU A 181 65.61 -53.65 -36.21
N ILE A 182 66.11 -52.43 -35.99
CA ILE A 182 67.25 -51.88 -36.74
C ILE A 182 68.60 -52.33 -36.14
N LEU A 183 68.64 -52.74 -34.87
CA LEU A 183 69.87 -53.09 -34.14
C LEU A 183 70.11 -54.59 -33.93
N SER A 184 69.19 -55.49 -34.32
CA SER A 184 69.32 -56.93 -34.04
C SER A 184 69.19 -57.85 -35.26
N SER A 185 70.12 -57.75 -36.23
CA SER A 185 70.60 -58.97 -36.90
C SER A 185 71.89 -58.77 -37.72
N PRO A 186 72.98 -59.47 -37.35
CA PRO A 186 73.92 -60.00 -38.32
C PRO A 186 73.84 -61.53 -38.28
N LEU A 187 73.38 -62.17 -39.36
CA LEU A 187 73.96 -63.41 -39.95
C LEU A 187 73.04 -64.03 -41.02
N LYS A 188 73.51 -63.88 -42.27
CA LYS A 188 73.31 -64.64 -43.52
C LYS A 188 72.31 -65.81 -43.51
N ILE A 189 71.12 -65.65 -44.11
CA ILE A 189 70.31 -66.76 -44.68
C ILE A 189 69.42 -66.24 -45.84
N ASP A 190 69.69 -66.75 -47.04
CA ASP A 190 68.91 -66.85 -48.30
C ASP A 190 67.78 -65.82 -48.57
N ASP A 191 68.08 -64.82 -49.42
CA ASP A 191 67.42 -63.51 -49.44
C ASP A 191 66.12 -63.40 -50.27
N SER A 192 65.78 -64.34 -51.16
CA SER A 192 64.64 -64.11 -52.08
C SER A 192 63.24 -64.44 -51.53
N LYS A 193 63.12 -65.36 -50.55
CA LYS A 193 61.82 -65.77 -49.96
C LYS A 193 61.52 -65.13 -48.60
N ARG A 194 62.54 -64.56 -47.95
CA ARG A 194 62.43 -63.93 -46.62
C ARG A 194 61.96 -62.48 -46.74
N ASP A 195 62.46 -61.77 -47.75
CA ASP A 195 62.08 -60.39 -48.05
C ASP A 195 60.60 -60.27 -48.42
N GLU A 196 60.05 -61.23 -49.19
CA GLU A 196 58.64 -61.21 -49.59
C GLU A 196 57.69 -61.43 -48.39
N LYS A 197 58.06 -62.32 -47.46
CA LYS A 197 57.32 -62.52 -46.19
C LYS A 197 57.48 -61.33 -45.24
N LEU A 198 58.66 -60.74 -45.13
CA LEU A 198 58.90 -59.55 -44.32
C LEU A 198 58.15 -58.34 -44.86
N LEU A 199 58.12 -58.15 -46.18
CA LEU A 199 57.30 -57.13 -46.84
C LEU A 199 55.82 -57.35 -46.57
N TYR A 200 55.32 -58.58 -46.70
CA TYR A 200 53.92 -58.91 -46.42
C TYR A 200 53.53 -58.69 -44.95
N HIS A 201 54.40 -59.08 -44.01
CA HIS A 201 54.18 -58.80 -42.59
C HIS A 201 54.28 -57.31 -42.25
N SER A 202 55.19 -56.56 -42.88
CA SER A 202 55.28 -55.11 -42.71
C SER A 202 54.06 -54.40 -43.28
N ALA A 203 53.57 -54.81 -44.45
CA ALA A 203 52.39 -54.24 -45.09
C ALA A 203 51.13 -54.51 -44.25
N ASN A 204 51.00 -55.70 -43.67
CA ASN A 204 49.91 -56.02 -42.75
C ASN A 204 50.02 -55.24 -41.43
N ALA A 205 51.22 -55.06 -40.89
CA ALA A 205 51.44 -54.25 -39.68
C ALA A 205 51.07 -52.77 -39.92
N ILE A 206 51.50 -52.21 -41.06
CA ILE A 206 51.15 -50.84 -41.49
C ILE A 206 49.64 -50.71 -41.73
N ALA A 207 49.00 -51.71 -42.33
CA ALA A 207 47.55 -51.72 -42.54
C ALA A 207 46.76 -51.76 -41.23
N GLN A 208 47.20 -52.57 -40.25
CA GLN A 208 46.63 -52.60 -38.91
C GLN A 208 46.85 -51.29 -38.16
N GLU A 209 48.07 -50.73 -38.22
CA GLU A 209 48.39 -49.42 -37.61
C GLU A 209 47.50 -48.32 -38.18
N ASN A 210 47.32 -48.28 -39.51
CA ASN A 210 46.44 -47.32 -40.16
C ASN A 210 44.97 -47.52 -39.77
N GLN A 211 44.51 -48.76 -39.59
CA GLN A 211 43.16 -49.05 -39.08
C GLN A 211 42.97 -48.54 -37.64
N TYR A 212 43.92 -48.82 -36.74
CA TYR A 212 43.87 -48.32 -35.37
C TYR A 212 43.90 -46.79 -35.32
N LYS A 213 44.70 -46.17 -36.19
CA LYS A 213 44.79 -44.72 -36.30
C LYS A 213 43.48 -44.09 -36.79
N THR A 214 42.85 -44.67 -37.81
CA THR A 214 41.54 -44.18 -38.28
C THR A 214 40.44 -44.39 -37.23
N GLN A 215 40.44 -45.51 -36.51
CA GLN A 215 39.49 -45.73 -35.42
C GLN A 215 39.69 -44.75 -34.27
N ALA A 216 40.94 -44.48 -33.87
CA ALA A 216 41.26 -43.51 -32.83
C ALA A 216 40.89 -42.07 -33.26
N GLU A 217 41.18 -41.69 -34.51
CA GLU A 217 40.79 -40.39 -35.06
C GLU A 217 39.26 -40.22 -35.07
N ASN A 218 38.51 -41.24 -35.48
CA ASN A 218 37.04 -41.23 -35.44
C ASN A 218 36.49 -41.08 -34.02
N GLN A 219 37.07 -41.77 -33.03
CA GLN A 219 36.67 -41.63 -31.62
C GLN A 219 37.00 -40.25 -31.06
N ILE A 220 38.17 -39.69 -31.41
CA ILE A 220 38.56 -38.32 -31.03
C ILE A 220 37.58 -37.30 -31.64
N GLU A 221 37.19 -37.48 -32.90
CA GLU A 221 36.25 -36.59 -33.59
C GLU A 221 34.85 -36.64 -32.93
N GLN A 222 34.37 -37.83 -32.56
CA GLN A 222 33.12 -37.99 -31.81
C GLN A 222 33.17 -37.30 -30.44
N ILE A 223 34.26 -37.46 -29.70
CA ILE A 223 34.45 -36.80 -28.40
C ILE A 223 34.50 -35.27 -28.58
N ARG A 224 35.20 -34.76 -29.60
CA ARG A 224 35.25 -33.32 -29.92
C ARG A 224 33.85 -32.78 -30.22
N ALA A 225 33.05 -33.50 -31.01
CA ALA A 225 31.68 -33.11 -31.32
C ALA A 225 30.79 -33.06 -30.06
N MET A 226 30.89 -34.05 -29.18
CA MET A 226 30.18 -34.06 -27.90
C MET A 226 30.59 -32.90 -26.98
N LEU A 227 31.89 -32.60 -26.92
CA LEU A 227 32.46 -31.51 -26.13
C LEU A 227 31.99 -30.14 -26.65
N HIS A 228 31.90 -29.99 -27.98
CA HIS A 228 31.37 -28.78 -28.58
C HIS A 228 29.88 -28.59 -28.27
N GLN A 229 29.06 -29.64 -28.39
CA GLN A 229 27.64 -29.59 -28.03
C GLN A 229 27.42 -29.25 -26.55
N THR A 230 28.24 -29.79 -25.64
CA THR A 230 28.16 -29.46 -24.22
C THR A 230 28.55 -28.02 -23.93
N ARG A 231 29.61 -27.50 -24.57
CA ARG A 231 29.99 -26.07 -24.45
C ARG A 231 28.86 -25.15 -24.91
N VAL A 232 28.25 -25.42 -26.06
CA VAL A 232 27.11 -24.63 -26.57
C VAL A 232 25.92 -24.66 -25.60
N LYS A 233 25.63 -25.81 -24.98
CA LYS A 233 24.59 -25.90 -23.94
C LYS A 233 24.93 -25.09 -22.69
N ILE A 234 26.18 -25.17 -22.22
CA ILE A 234 26.65 -24.39 -21.07
C ILE A 234 26.53 -22.89 -21.35
N ASP A 235 26.95 -22.42 -22.53
CA ASP A 235 26.88 -21.01 -22.92
C ASP A 235 25.43 -20.52 -22.98
N ARG A 236 24.50 -21.33 -23.50
CA ARG A 236 23.06 -21.01 -23.44
C ARG A 236 22.55 -20.91 -22.00
N TYR A 237 22.94 -21.83 -21.12
CA TYR A 237 22.52 -21.78 -19.73
C TYR A 237 23.12 -20.58 -18.97
N THR A 238 24.39 -20.25 -19.16
CA THR A 238 25.00 -19.05 -18.55
C THR A 238 24.37 -17.77 -19.08
N GLN A 239 24.00 -17.71 -20.36
CA GLN A 239 23.29 -16.58 -20.93
C GLN A 239 21.87 -16.46 -20.36
N ASN A 240 21.14 -17.58 -20.22
CA ASN A 240 19.83 -17.60 -19.56
C ASN A 240 19.91 -17.15 -18.08
N VAL A 241 20.92 -17.60 -17.33
CA VAL A 241 21.13 -17.18 -15.94
C VAL A 241 21.49 -15.70 -15.85
N LYS A 242 22.30 -15.16 -16.76
CA LYS A 242 22.60 -13.73 -16.83
C LYS A 242 21.34 -12.91 -17.13
N ASN A 243 20.50 -13.38 -18.05
CA ASN A 243 19.22 -12.73 -18.38
C ASN A 243 18.23 -12.77 -17.21
N MET A 244 18.16 -13.89 -16.48
CA MET A 244 17.34 -14.02 -15.26
C MET A 244 17.83 -13.16 -14.09
N LYS A 245 19.14 -12.90 -13.99
CA LYS A 245 19.70 -12.02 -12.93
C LYS A 245 19.61 -10.52 -13.28
N ALA A 246 19.49 -10.17 -14.56
CA ALA A 246 19.50 -8.78 -15.02
C ALA A 246 18.13 -8.08 -14.94
N ARG A 247 17.03 -8.85 -14.82
CA ARG A 247 15.69 -8.32 -14.61
C ARG A 247 15.10 -8.94 -13.35
N SER A 248 14.74 -8.09 -12.40
CA SER A 248 13.89 -8.47 -11.26
C SER A 248 12.69 -9.25 -11.78
N PRO A 249 12.24 -10.34 -11.13
CA PRO A 249 10.99 -10.98 -11.49
C PRO A 249 9.87 -9.92 -11.50
N PRO A 250 9.05 -9.85 -12.54
CA PRO A 250 7.99 -8.82 -12.63
C PRO A 250 7.01 -8.90 -11.45
N GLU A 251 6.84 -10.10 -10.89
CA GLU A 251 6.05 -10.33 -9.67
C GLU A 251 6.65 -9.64 -8.43
N LEU A 252 7.98 -9.54 -8.33
CA LEU A 252 8.65 -8.86 -7.22
C LEU A 252 8.54 -7.34 -7.36
N GLU A 253 8.65 -6.81 -8.58
CA GLU A 253 8.41 -5.38 -8.84
C GLU A 253 6.95 -4.99 -8.57
N GLU A 254 5.99 -5.82 -9.01
CA GLU A 254 4.56 -5.61 -8.75
C GLU A 254 4.25 -5.66 -7.24
N ALA A 255 4.84 -6.60 -6.49
CA ALA A 255 4.70 -6.68 -5.04
C ALA A 255 5.34 -5.49 -4.30
N LEU A 256 6.48 -4.98 -4.78
CA LEU A 256 7.12 -3.79 -4.21
C LEU A 256 6.31 -2.52 -4.50
N GLU A 257 5.73 -2.39 -5.70
CA GLU A 257 4.83 -1.29 -6.05
C GLU A 257 3.56 -1.32 -5.16
N GLU A 258 2.96 -2.49 -4.98
CA GLU A 258 1.78 -2.68 -4.12
C GLU A 258 2.08 -2.42 -2.63
N LEU A 259 3.26 -2.85 -2.13
CA LEU A 259 3.70 -2.55 -0.77
C LEU A 259 3.84 -1.03 -0.55
N ASN A 260 4.41 -0.32 -1.52
CA ASN A 260 4.63 1.11 -1.43
C ASN A 260 3.30 1.89 -1.46
N ASP A 261 2.36 1.47 -2.33
CA ASP A 261 1.00 2.01 -2.37
C ASP A 261 0.27 1.82 -1.02
N LEU A 262 0.37 0.62 -0.43
CA LEU A 262 -0.20 0.32 0.89
C LEU A 262 0.43 1.15 2.01
N GLU A 263 1.74 1.37 1.98
CA GLU A 263 2.41 2.26 2.93
C GLU A 263 1.95 3.71 2.81
N GLU A 264 1.78 4.22 1.59
CA GLU A 264 1.26 5.56 1.36
C GLU A 264 -0.17 5.70 1.89
N GLU A 265 -1.03 4.72 1.60
CA GLU A 265 -2.41 4.70 2.10
C GLU A 265 -2.47 4.64 3.63
N HIS A 266 -1.60 3.83 4.26
CA HIS A 266 -1.50 3.76 5.71
C HIS A 266 -1.03 5.08 6.33
N LYS A 267 -0.01 5.73 5.73
CA LYS A 267 0.46 7.07 6.15
C LYS A 267 -0.66 8.11 6.02
N GLU A 268 -1.46 8.05 4.95
CA GLU A 268 -2.59 8.95 4.76
C GLU A 268 -3.72 8.70 5.77
N MET A 269 -4.03 7.44 6.06
CA MET A 269 -5.00 7.07 7.11
C MET A 269 -4.57 7.59 8.49
N LEU A 270 -3.29 7.47 8.86
CA LEU A 270 -2.78 8.01 10.11
C LEU A 270 -2.93 9.54 10.19
N ARG A 271 -2.67 10.26 9.09
CA ARG A 271 -2.91 11.71 8.99
C ARG A 271 -4.39 12.05 9.18
N ARG A 272 -5.30 11.32 8.53
CA ARG A 272 -6.76 11.50 8.69
C ARG A 272 -7.21 11.22 10.13
N LYS A 273 -6.71 10.15 10.76
CA LYS A 273 -7.01 9.80 12.16
C LYS A 273 -6.58 10.91 13.12
N LYS A 274 -5.39 11.48 12.93
CA LYS A 274 -4.91 12.63 13.71
C LYS A 274 -5.81 13.85 13.52
N MET A 275 -6.14 14.20 12.27
CA MET A 275 -7.06 15.31 11.97
C MET A 275 -8.43 15.14 12.63
N LEU A 276 -9.01 13.93 12.62
CA LEU A 276 -10.27 13.63 13.29
C LEU A 276 -10.17 13.77 14.82
N SER A 277 -9.05 13.34 15.40
CA SER A 277 -8.77 13.51 16.83
C SER A 277 -8.71 14.99 17.21
N ASP A 278 -7.97 15.80 16.44
CA ASP A 278 -7.85 17.24 16.66
C ASP A 278 -9.22 17.92 16.53
N MET A 279 -10.00 17.54 15.51
CA MET A 279 -11.35 18.07 15.31
C MET A 279 -12.29 17.71 16.47
N LYS A 280 -12.23 16.47 16.98
CA LYS A 280 -13.00 16.03 18.15
C LYS A 280 -12.63 16.84 19.40
N SER A 281 -11.34 17.11 19.62
CA SER A 281 -10.87 17.92 20.74
C SER A 281 -11.37 19.37 20.66
N SER A 282 -11.37 19.95 19.46
CA SER A 282 -11.90 21.29 19.17
C SER A 282 -13.41 21.37 19.42
N ILE A 283 -14.17 20.38 18.94
CA ILE A 283 -15.62 20.29 19.19
C ILE A 283 -15.92 20.24 20.69
N MET A 284 -15.17 19.44 21.46
CA MET A 284 -15.35 19.33 22.91
C MET A 284 -15.04 20.65 23.64
N ARG A 285 -13.98 21.37 23.25
CA ARG A 285 -13.67 22.70 23.79
C ARG A 285 -14.79 23.70 23.49
N ASN A 286 -15.29 23.73 22.25
CA ASN A 286 -16.39 24.59 21.86
C ASN A 286 -17.69 24.25 22.60
N LYS A 287 -17.99 22.96 22.83
CA LYS A 287 -19.16 22.54 23.62
C LYS A 287 -19.06 23.04 25.06
N ARG A 288 -17.89 22.94 25.70
CA ARG A 288 -17.65 23.49 27.04
C ARG A 288 -17.83 25.02 27.06
N ARG A 289 -17.25 25.73 26.10
CA ARG A 289 -17.39 27.19 25.98
C ARG A 289 -18.84 27.64 25.74
N LYS A 290 -19.61 26.90 24.92
CA LYS A 290 -21.04 27.17 24.74
C LYS A 290 -21.81 27.02 26.04
N LYS A 291 -21.48 26.00 26.85
CA LYS A 291 -22.13 25.79 28.16
C LYS A 291 -21.85 26.96 29.11
N THR A 292 -20.60 27.40 29.23
CA THR A 292 -20.24 28.54 30.10
C THR A 292 -20.90 29.83 29.63
N ILE A 293 -20.95 30.09 28.32
CA ILE A 293 -21.64 31.26 27.77
C ILE A 293 -23.15 31.20 28.05
N ALA A 294 -23.78 30.03 27.93
CA ALA A 294 -25.20 29.86 28.24
C ALA A 294 -25.48 30.15 29.73
N GLU A 295 -24.61 29.69 30.63
CA GLU A 295 -24.67 30.00 32.06
C GLU A 295 -24.51 31.52 32.31
N GLU A 296 -23.56 32.19 31.65
CA GLU A 296 -23.39 33.66 31.74
C GLU A 296 -24.61 34.44 31.25
N ILE A 297 -25.24 33.99 30.15
CA ILE A 297 -26.48 34.59 29.64
C ILE A 297 -27.60 34.42 30.66
N PHE A 298 -27.72 33.23 31.25
CA PHE A 298 -28.71 32.96 32.29
C PHE A 298 -28.52 33.89 33.49
N PHE A 299 -27.31 33.99 34.04
CA PHE A 299 -26.99 34.91 35.15
C PHE A 299 -27.25 36.38 34.80
N SER A 300 -26.90 36.80 33.58
CA SER A 300 -27.16 38.18 33.13
C SER A 300 -28.66 38.47 33.01
N THR A 301 -29.44 37.47 32.59
CA THR A 301 -30.90 37.58 32.45
C THR A 301 -31.57 37.64 33.81
N THR A 302 -31.13 36.81 34.77
CA THR A 302 -31.65 36.87 36.15
C THR A 302 -31.31 38.21 36.80
N ALA A 303 -30.08 38.70 36.67
CA ALA A 303 -29.68 40.00 37.19
C ALA A 303 -30.48 41.16 36.57
N LEU A 304 -30.75 41.11 35.26
CA LEU A 304 -31.60 42.09 34.59
C LEU A 304 -33.03 42.08 35.12
N ASN A 305 -33.60 40.89 35.36
CA ASN A 305 -34.94 40.74 35.91
C ASN A 305 -35.03 41.26 37.35
N GLU A 306 -33.99 41.05 38.17
CA GLU A 306 -33.90 41.61 39.52
C GLU A 306 -33.83 43.14 39.48
N ALA A 307 -32.95 43.70 38.66
CA ALA A 307 -32.85 45.16 38.48
C ALA A 307 -34.16 45.78 37.97
N GLN A 308 -34.90 45.07 37.10
CA GLN A 308 -36.23 45.51 36.65
C GLN A 308 -37.25 45.51 37.79
N LYS A 309 -37.26 44.49 38.66
CA LYS A 309 -38.15 44.43 39.83
C LYS A 309 -37.84 45.56 40.81
N GLU A 310 -36.56 45.81 41.08
CA GLU A 310 -36.12 46.91 41.95
C GLU A 310 -36.54 48.27 41.38
N ASN A 311 -36.34 48.49 40.07
CA ASN A 311 -36.77 49.73 39.41
C ASN A 311 -38.29 49.94 39.48
N ILE A 312 -39.08 48.87 39.32
CA ILE A 312 -40.54 48.94 39.51
C ILE A 312 -40.89 49.33 40.96
N SER A 313 -40.24 48.73 41.95
CA SER A 313 -40.44 49.06 43.37
C SER A 313 -40.08 50.52 43.67
N LEU A 314 -38.98 51.04 43.12
CA LEU A 314 -38.61 52.45 43.24
C LEU A 314 -39.65 53.37 42.59
N LEU A 315 -40.16 53.02 41.40
CA LEU A 315 -41.22 53.77 40.74
C LEU A 315 -42.51 53.84 41.57
N GLU A 316 -42.85 52.77 42.29
CA GLU A 316 -43.98 52.74 43.21
C GLU A 316 -43.76 53.63 44.44
N GLU A 317 -42.56 53.61 45.04
CA GLU A 317 -42.24 54.48 46.18
C GLU A 317 -42.22 55.96 45.77
N ILE A 318 -41.75 56.29 44.56
CA ILE A 318 -41.88 57.67 44.03
C ILE A 318 -43.33 58.07 43.92
N ARG A 319 -44.20 57.22 43.39
CA ARG A 319 -45.63 57.54 43.28
C ARG A 319 -46.24 57.82 44.64
N ARG A 320 -45.87 57.02 45.64
CA ARG A 320 -46.29 57.21 47.03
C ARG A 320 -45.81 58.56 47.57
N LEU A 321 -44.53 58.88 47.39
CA LEU A 321 -43.95 60.15 47.83
C LEU A 321 -44.55 61.36 47.09
N ASP A 322 -44.75 61.25 45.77
CA ASP A 322 -45.37 62.27 44.93
C ASP A 322 -46.82 62.55 45.37
N PHE A 323 -47.54 61.51 45.81
CA PHE A 323 -48.85 61.64 46.46
C PHE A 323 -48.79 62.31 47.83
N MET A 324 -47.82 61.96 48.67
CA MET A 324 -47.64 62.61 49.97
C MET A 324 -47.32 64.09 49.85
N VAL A 325 -46.56 64.50 48.82
CA VAL A 325 -46.13 65.89 48.64
C VAL A 325 -47.17 66.75 47.93
N TYR A 326 -47.81 66.23 46.87
CA TYR A 326 -48.69 67.04 46.00
C TYR A 326 -50.16 66.60 45.99
N GLY A 327 -50.54 65.56 46.73
CA GLY A 327 -51.91 65.04 46.71
C GLY A 327 -52.28 64.40 45.37
N ARG A 328 -53.58 64.33 45.04
CA ARG A 328 -54.06 63.79 43.76
C ARG A 328 -53.63 64.69 42.59
N GLY A 329 -53.03 64.09 41.56
CA GLY A 329 -52.60 64.81 40.36
C GLY A 329 -51.09 65.10 40.31
N GLY A 330 -50.30 64.47 41.18
CA GLY A 330 -48.84 64.50 41.11
C GLY A 330 -48.31 64.04 39.74
N LYS A 331 -47.19 64.63 39.31
CA LYS A 331 -46.57 64.42 37.99
C LYS A 331 -46.37 62.94 37.66
N TYR A 332 -46.03 62.12 38.67
CA TYR A 332 -45.71 60.70 38.51
C TYR A 332 -46.90 59.77 38.80
N GLN A 333 -48.06 60.31 39.17
CA GLN A 333 -49.29 59.54 39.41
C GLN A 333 -50.09 59.23 38.13
N THR A 334 -49.74 59.83 36.99
CA THR A 334 -50.49 59.67 35.74
C THR A 334 -50.30 58.28 35.10
N GLN A 335 -51.37 57.76 34.48
CA GLN A 335 -51.52 56.39 33.96
C GLN A 335 -50.43 55.92 32.97
N LYS A 336 -49.64 56.81 32.37
CA LYS A 336 -48.59 56.46 31.40
C LYS A 336 -47.54 55.48 31.95
N ILE A 337 -47.23 55.54 33.25
CA ILE A 337 -46.27 54.60 33.87
C ILE A 337 -46.89 53.22 34.10
N ALA A 338 -48.21 53.11 34.30
CA ALA A 338 -48.90 51.81 34.44
C ALA A 338 -48.86 50.99 33.13
N ASN A 339 -48.84 51.67 31.98
CA ASN A 339 -48.67 51.02 30.68
C ASN A 339 -47.24 50.52 30.43
N LEU A 340 -46.23 51.19 30.98
CA LEU A 340 -44.82 50.74 30.98
C LEU A 340 -44.62 49.46 31.81
N ILE A 341 -45.30 49.34 32.95
CA ILE A 341 -45.28 48.13 33.79
C ILE A 341 -45.95 46.94 33.04
N LYS A 342 -47.09 47.16 32.37
CA LYS A 342 -47.76 46.12 31.54
C LYS A 342 -46.94 45.67 30.32
N ALA A 343 -46.21 46.58 29.68
CA ALA A 343 -45.34 46.26 28.54
C ALA A 343 -44.10 45.43 28.93
N ASN A 344 -43.61 45.57 30.16
CA ASN A 344 -42.50 44.75 30.65
C ASN A 344 -42.92 43.33 31.08
N HIS A 345 -44.15 43.15 31.58
CA HIS A 345 -44.68 41.80 31.89
C HIS A 345 -44.98 40.95 30.65
N SER A 346 -45.34 41.56 29.52
CA SER A 346 -45.62 40.85 28.26
C SER A 346 -44.36 40.33 27.55
N ASN A 347 -43.18 40.92 27.80
CA ASN A 347 -41.92 40.44 27.23
C ASN A 347 -41.34 39.21 27.96
N ASN A 348 -41.83 38.87 29.15
CA ASN A 348 -41.42 37.67 29.89
C ASN A 348 -42.09 36.38 29.39
N SER A 349 -43.25 36.44 28.71
CA SER A 349 -43.94 35.24 28.22
C SER A 349 -43.33 34.62 26.96
N LEU A 350 -42.40 35.32 26.30
CA LEU A 350 -41.70 34.84 25.11
C LEU A 350 -40.47 33.96 25.45
N TRP A 351 -40.05 33.93 26.72
CA TRP A 351 -38.89 33.17 27.18
C TRP A 351 -39.24 31.91 27.97
N SER A 352 -40.51 31.69 28.32
CA SER A 352 -40.97 30.43 28.95
C SER A 352 -41.21 29.29 27.96
N SER A 353 -40.92 29.50 26.67
CA SER A 353 -41.19 28.54 25.57
C SER A 353 -39.93 28.08 24.83
N ILE A 354 -38.74 28.42 25.34
CA ILE A 354 -37.43 27.89 24.92
C ILE A 354 -36.87 27.12 26.11
#